data_AF-W9C8R7-F1
#
_entry.id   AF-W9C8R7-F1
#
_cell.length_a   1.000
_cell.length_b   1.000
_cell.length_c   1.000
_cell.angle_alpha   90.00
_cell.angle_beta   90.00
_cell.angle_gamma   90.00
#
_symmetry.space_group_name_H-M   'P 1'
#
loop_
_entity.id
_entity.type
_entity.pdbx_description
1 polymer ?
#
loop_
_entity_poly.entity_id
_entity_poly.type
_entity_poly.pdbx_seq_one_letter_code
_entity_poly.pdbx_strand_id
1 'polypeptide(L)'
;MSKKGDFTAVRKDIVGLLHQPEYDDGSAGPVLVRLAWHSSGTFDAETDTGGSNGAGMRYESEGGDPANAGLQHARVFLEPVKAKHSWITYADLWTLAGVVAIKEMGGPDIEWKGGRTDFVDDSKLPPRGRLPDGAQGSDHLRWIFYRMGFNDQEIVALSGAHNLGRCHSDRSGFEGAWVNNPTRFSNQYYRLLLSLQWRKKKLQNGMEQFVNYDEDTETELMMLPTDLALTQDKKFKHWVGKYADDKEKFFEDFSKVFAKLVELGIQRDDEGNITNSDNERGGYHAAPKKKDTPGSPAKSTDDKVDVNEAEPLKEENKKFKAKL
;
A
#
# COMPACT_ATOMS: atom_id res chain seq x y z
N MET A 1 -21.00 -9.21 17.84
CA MET A 1 -19.55 -9.33 18.10
C MET A 1 -19.14 -10.75 17.82
N SER A 2 -18.07 -10.98 17.05
CA SER A 2 -17.57 -12.36 16.81
C SER A 2 -16.73 -12.85 17.99
N LYS A 3 -16.50 -14.17 18.06
CA LYS A 3 -15.59 -14.77 19.06
C LYS A 3 -14.13 -14.44 18.71
N LYS A 4 -13.26 -14.37 19.73
CA LYS A 4 -11.82 -14.21 19.52
C LYS A 4 -11.29 -15.32 18.59
N GLY A 5 -10.52 -14.93 17.58
CA GLY A 5 -9.97 -15.87 16.57
C GLY A 5 -10.93 -16.23 15.44
N ASP A 6 -12.17 -15.73 15.43
CA ASP A 6 -13.11 -15.92 14.32
C ASP A 6 -12.79 -14.96 13.17
N PHE A 7 -11.69 -15.24 12.47
CA PHE A 7 -11.26 -14.47 11.30
C PHE A 7 -12.22 -14.61 10.11
N THR A 8 -13.02 -15.68 10.05
CA THR A 8 -14.04 -15.86 9.02
C THR A 8 -15.10 -14.78 9.10
N ALA A 9 -15.59 -14.47 10.31
CA ALA A 9 -16.52 -13.36 10.51
C ALA A 9 -15.91 -12.01 10.13
N VAL A 10 -14.64 -11.77 10.50
CA VAL A 10 -13.92 -10.54 10.15
C VAL A 10 -13.79 -10.39 8.64
N ARG A 11 -13.40 -11.45 7.93
CA ARG A 11 -13.31 -11.47 6.45
C ARG A 11 -14.64 -11.08 5.84
N LYS A 12 -15.76 -11.67 6.29
CA LYS A 12 -17.10 -11.35 5.79
C LYS A 12 -17.45 -9.86 5.96
N ASP A 13 -17.12 -9.28 7.10
CA ASP A 13 -17.38 -7.86 7.35
C ASP A 13 -16.44 -6.93 6.55
N ILE A 14 -15.22 -7.39 6.23
CA ILE A 14 -14.35 -6.71 5.26
C ILE A 14 -14.96 -6.76 3.85
N VAL A 15 -15.45 -7.91 3.38
CA VAL A 15 -16.12 -8.00 2.06
C VAL A 15 -17.27 -7.00 1.97
N GLY A 16 -18.08 -6.91 3.03
CA GLY A 16 -19.22 -5.98 3.10
C GLY A 16 -18.85 -4.50 3.03
N LEU A 17 -17.59 -4.13 3.30
CA LEU A 17 -17.12 -2.73 3.25
C LEU A 17 -16.49 -2.35 1.91
N LEU A 18 -16.17 -3.32 1.03
CA LEU A 18 -15.41 -3.05 -0.18
C LEU A 18 -16.14 -2.12 -1.15
N HIS A 19 -17.46 -2.12 -1.16
CA HIS A 19 -18.26 -1.21 -1.97
C HIS A 19 -18.38 0.15 -1.30
N GLN A 20 -17.81 1.18 -1.92
CA GLN A 20 -17.82 2.56 -1.45
C GLN A 20 -18.13 3.49 -2.63
N PRO A 21 -19.41 3.67 -3.01
CA PRO A 21 -19.81 4.42 -4.21
C PRO A 21 -19.20 5.83 -4.33
N GLU A 22 -18.99 6.49 -3.19
CA GLU A 22 -18.48 7.86 -3.10
C GLU A 22 -16.95 7.94 -3.03
N TYR A 23 -16.24 6.81 -3.11
CA TYR A 23 -14.78 6.76 -3.00
C TYR A 23 -14.16 6.16 -4.26
N ASP A 24 -13.35 6.97 -4.94
CA ASP A 24 -12.62 6.62 -6.16
C ASP A 24 -13.52 5.87 -7.16
N ASP A 25 -13.14 4.65 -7.55
CA ASP A 25 -13.83 3.79 -8.50
C ASP A 25 -14.99 2.99 -7.89
N GLY A 26 -15.64 3.56 -6.87
CA GLY A 26 -16.73 2.91 -6.14
C GLY A 26 -16.26 1.81 -5.17
N SER A 27 -14.97 1.77 -4.83
CA SER A 27 -14.38 0.67 -4.04
C SER A 27 -13.28 1.08 -3.08
N ALA A 28 -13.33 0.55 -1.85
CA ALA A 28 -12.23 0.61 -0.89
C ALA A 28 -11.12 -0.42 -1.17
N GLY A 29 -11.35 -1.40 -2.05
CA GLY A 29 -10.43 -2.50 -2.28
C GLY A 29 -8.98 -2.05 -2.53
N PRO A 30 -8.72 -1.19 -3.54
CA PRO A 30 -7.36 -0.75 -3.84
C PRO A 30 -6.65 -0.05 -2.67
N VAL A 31 -7.35 0.82 -1.92
CA VAL A 31 -6.74 1.53 -0.79
C VAL A 31 -6.46 0.60 0.40
N LEU A 32 -7.23 -0.47 0.58
CA LEU A 32 -6.94 -1.51 1.58
C LEU A 32 -5.70 -2.33 1.21
N VAL A 33 -5.51 -2.63 -0.08
CA VAL A 33 -4.27 -3.28 -0.56
C VAL A 33 -3.07 -2.38 -0.32
N ARG A 34 -3.19 -1.08 -0.62
CA ARG A 34 -2.14 -0.10 -0.31
C ARG A 34 -1.89 0.00 1.19
N LEU A 35 -2.92 0.01 2.04
CA LEU A 35 -2.74 0.04 3.49
C LEU A 35 -1.95 -1.18 3.99
N ALA A 36 -2.27 -2.38 3.52
CA ALA A 36 -1.53 -3.60 3.87
C ALA A 36 -0.07 -3.56 3.38
N TRP A 37 0.16 -3.09 2.15
CA TRP A 37 1.49 -2.87 1.61
C TRP A 37 2.30 -1.90 2.47
N HIS A 38 1.77 -0.71 2.73
CA HIS A 38 2.46 0.34 3.50
C HIS A 38 2.68 -0.05 4.97
N SER A 39 1.75 -0.80 5.56
CA SER A 39 1.92 -1.35 6.92
C SER A 39 3.10 -2.32 7.00
N SER A 40 3.47 -2.95 5.89
CA SER A 40 4.54 -3.95 5.84
C SER A 40 5.83 -3.40 5.21
N GLY A 41 5.70 -2.36 4.39
CA GLY A 41 6.74 -1.79 3.52
C GLY A 41 7.89 -1.10 4.25
N THR A 42 7.73 -0.82 5.54
CA THR A 42 8.74 -0.13 6.36
C THR A 42 9.80 -1.07 6.94
N PHE A 43 9.69 -2.38 6.68
CA PHE A 43 10.61 -3.39 7.20
C PHE A 43 12.05 -3.17 6.74
N ASP A 44 12.97 -3.50 7.64
CA ASP A 44 14.40 -3.46 7.45
C ASP A 44 15.01 -4.71 8.09
N ALA A 45 15.56 -5.59 7.27
CA ALA A 45 16.08 -6.89 7.72
C ALA A 45 17.37 -6.78 8.54
N GLU A 46 18.12 -5.68 8.43
CA GLU A 46 19.36 -5.48 9.19
C GLU A 46 19.05 -5.05 10.61
N THR A 47 18.10 -4.14 10.76
CA THR A 47 17.72 -3.57 12.07
C THR A 47 16.58 -4.32 12.76
N ASP A 48 15.88 -5.20 12.06
CA ASP A 48 14.64 -5.87 12.49
C ASP A 48 13.59 -4.87 13.01
N THR A 49 13.42 -3.76 12.27
CA THR A 49 12.44 -2.70 12.61
C THR A 49 11.48 -2.42 11.45
N GLY A 50 10.29 -1.92 11.79
CA GLY A 50 9.18 -1.78 10.85
C GLY A 50 8.55 -3.13 10.50
N GLY A 51 7.82 -3.19 9.39
CA GLY A 51 7.12 -4.41 8.99
C GLY A 51 5.71 -4.51 9.59
N SER A 52 5.09 -5.66 9.43
CA SER A 52 3.63 -5.81 9.53
C SER A 52 3.07 -5.76 10.96
N ASN A 53 3.92 -5.72 11.99
CA ASN A 53 3.50 -5.69 13.39
C ASN A 53 3.29 -4.25 13.89
N GLY A 54 2.51 -4.08 14.96
CA GLY A 54 2.44 -2.84 15.74
C GLY A 54 1.43 -1.79 15.27
N ALA A 55 0.96 -1.86 14.03
CA ALA A 55 0.01 -0.90 13.43
C ALA A 55 0.49 0.55 13.60
N GLY A 56 1.75 0.80 13.22
CA GLY A 56 2.47 2.03 13.52
C GLY A 56 1.86 3.31 12.92
N MET A 57 1.18 3.20 11.77
CA MET A 57 0.42 4.32 11.19
C MET A 57 -0.66 4.92 12.10
N ARG A 58 -1.02 4.30 13.24
CA ARG A 58 -1.89 4.93 14.25
C ARG A 58 -1.25 6.20 14.85
N TYR A 59 0.07 6.24 14.94
CA TYR A 59 0.87 7.33 15.49
C TYR A 59 1.27 8.33 14.41
N GLU A 60 1.60 9.56 14.81
CA GLU A 60 1.87 10.67 13.88
C GLU A 60 3.19 10.50 13.11
N SER A 61 4.21 9.97 13.76
CA SER A 61 5.53 9.80 13.15
C SER A 61 5.49 8.92 11.89
N GLU A 62 4.66 7.87 11.88
CA GLU A 62 4.46 7.00 10.70
C GLU A 62 3.19 7.36 9.92
N GLY A 63 2.06 7.60 10.60
CA GLY A 63 0.78 7.90 9.97
C GLY A 63 0.73 9.25 9.25
N GLY A 64 1.59 10.19 9.65
CA GLY A 64 1.80 11.48 8.99
C GLY A 64 3.02 11.50 8.05
N ASP A 65 3.65 10.35 7.78
CA ASP A 65 4.64 10.26 6.70
C ASP A 65 3.95 10.61 5.37
N PRO A 66 4.50 11.53 4.54
CA PRO A 66 3.93 11.88 3.24
C PRO A 66 3.66 10.67 2.34
N ALA A 67 4.50 9.63 2.41
CA ALA A 67 4.31 8.41 1.64
C ALA A 67 3.02 7.66 2.04
N ASN A 68 2.47 7.92 3.23
CA ASN A 68 1.23 7.34 3.75
C ASN A 68 0.00 8.24 3.53
N ALA A 69 0.14 9.39 2.85
CA ALA A 69 -0.97 10.28 2.53
C ALA A 69 -2.12 9.51 1.85
N GLY A 70 -3.35 9.74 2.32
CA GLY A 70 -4.57 9.06 1.87
C GLY A 70 -4.92 7.77 2.62
N LEU A 71 -3.98 7.14 3.34
CA LEU A 71 -4.26 5.90 4.09
C LEU A 71 -5.16 6.11 5.31
N GLN A 72 -5.42 7.35 5.71
CA GLN A 72 -6.47 7.66 6.68
C GLN A 72 -7.85 7.17 6.22
N HIS A 73 -8.16 7.20 4.92
CA HIS A 73 -9.44 6.71 4.41
C HIS A 73 -9.60 5.21 4.65
N ALA A 74 -8.60 4.41 4.29
CA ALA A 74 -8.59 2.97 4.53
C ALA A 74 -8.73 2.63 6.02
N ARG A 75 -8.04 3.36 6.89
CA ARG A 75 -8.15 3.17 8.35
C ARG A 75 -9.56 3.47 8.85
N VAL A 76 -10.16 4.59 8.44
CA VAL A 76 -11.54 4.96 8.80
C VAL A 76 -12.54 3.92 8.31
N PHE A 77 -12.41 3.42 7.07
CA PHE A 77 -13.29 2.37 6.55
C PHE A 77 -13.25 1.08 7.36
N LEU A 78 -12.13 0.79 8.03
CA LEU A 78 -11.96 -0.40 8.85
C LEU A 78 -12.43 -0.21 10.30
N GLU A 79 -12.70 1.00 10.77
CA GLU A 79 -13.16 1.24 12.16
C GLU A 79 -14.48 0.54 12.50
N PRO A 80 -15.52 0.51 11.63
CA PRO A 80 -16.73 -0.27 11.91
C PRO A 80 -16.47 -1.77 12.09
N VAL A 81 -15.54 -2.34 11.30
CA VAL A 81 -15.12 -3.74 11.43
C VAL A 81 -14.38 -3.93 12.75
N LYS A 82 -13.43 -3.04 13.08
CA LYS A 82 -12.70 -3.06 14.36
C LYS A 82 -13.64 -3.00 15.56
N ALA A 83 -14.65 -2.13 15.52
CA ALA A 83 -15.62 -1.97 16.60
C ALA A 83 -16.46 -3.26 16.79
N LYS A 84 -16.87 -3.91 15.69
CA LYS A 84 -17.65 -5.15 15.73
C LYS A 84 -16.81 -6.36 16.17
N HIS A 85 -15.50 -6.33 15.91
CA HIS A 85 -14.52 -7.36 16.25
C HIS A 85 -13.45 -6.79 17.18
N SER A 86 -13.84 -6.26 18.33
CA SER A 86 -12.93 -5.57 19.25
C SER A 86 -11.75 -6.39 19.77
N TRP A 87 -11.71 -7.70 19.51
CA TRP A 87 -10.59 -8.58 19.84
C TRP A 87 -9.47 -8.59 18.79
N ILE A 88 -9.73 -8.22 17.53
CA ILE A 88 -8.70 -8.19 16.49
C ILE A 88 -7.82 -6.95 16.68
N THR A 89 -6.51 -7.11 16.47
CA THR A 89 -5.56 -5.99 16.46
C THR A 89 -5.69 -5.20 15.16
N TYR A 90 -5.30 -3.92 15.17
CA TYR A 90 -5.22 -3.15 13.94
C TYR A 90 -4.20 -3.74 12.97
N ALA A 91 -3.08 -4.27 13.48
CA ALA A 91 -2.05 -4.90 12.67
C ALA A 91 -2.58 -6.13 11.90
N ASP A 92 -3.34 -7.00 12.57
CA ASP A 92 -4.02 -8.11 11.88
C ASP A 92 -5.12 -7.61 10.96
N LEU A 93 -5.93 -6.64 11.39
CA LEU A 93 -7.04 -6.13 10.57
C LEU A 93 -6.57 -5.51 9.26
N TRP A 94 -5.52 -4.70 9.28
CA TRP A 94 -5.01 -4.00 8.09
C TRP A 94 -4.39 -4.97 7.08
N THR A 95 -3.58 -5.93 7.54
CA THR A 95 -2.99 -6.95 6.67
C THR A 95 -4.04 -7.92 6.12
N LEU A 96 -4.99 -8.35 6.96
CA LEU A 96 -6.12 -9.18 6.53
C LEU A 96 -6.99 -8.46 5.49
N ALA A 97 -7.23 -7.17 5.66
CA ALA A 97 -8.04 -6.38 4.74
C ALA A 97 -7.43 -6.33 3.33
N GLY A 98 -6.11 -6.16 3.21
CA GLY A 98 -5.43 -6.22 1.91
C GLY A 98 -5.58 -7.59 1.24
N VAL A 99 -5.40 -8.68 1.98
CA VAL A 99 -5.54 -10.06 1.46
C VAL A 99 -6.98 -10.34 1.00
N VAL A 100 -7.98 -9.94 1.80
CA VAL A 100 -9.39 -10.08 1.42
C VAL A 100 -9.69 -9.25 0.18
N ALA A 101 -9.25 -7.99 0.14
CA ALA A 101 -9.49 -7.10 -0.99
C ALA A 101 -8.92 -7.66 -2.29
N ILE A 102 -7.70 -8.21 -2.30
CA ILE A 102 -7.10 -8.84 -3.49
C ILE A 102 -7.98 -9.98 -4.01
N LYS A 103 -8.41 -10.88 -3.11
CA LYS A 103 -9.26 -12.01 -3.47
C LYS A 103 -10.59 -11.56 -4.07
N GLU A 104 -11.29 -10.64 -3.40
CA GLU A 104 -12.62 -10.17 -3.83
C GLU A 104 -12.58 -9.35 -5.13
N MET A 105 -11.44 -8.72 -5.43
CA MET A 105 -11.21 -8.07 -6.73
C MET A 105 -10.81 -9.07 -7.84
N GLY A 106 -10.85 -10.38 -7.58
CA GLY A 106 -10.56 -11.43 -8.56
C GLY A 106 -9.09 -11.86 -8.64
N GLY A 107 -8.30 -11.50 -7.63
CA GLY A 107 -6.90 -11.92 -7.50
C GLY A 107 -6.73 -13.31 -6.89
N PRO A 108 -5.48 -13.75 -6.69
CA PRO A 108 -5.21 -15.07 -6.12
C PRO A 108 -5.57 -15.16 -4.63
N ASP A 109 -5.76 -16.39 -4.16
CA ASP A 109 -5.75 -16.68 -2.72
C ASP A 109 -4.34 -16.46 -2.15
N ILE A 110 -4.25 -15.78 -1.01
CA ILE A 110 -2.98 -15.45 -0.35
C ILE A 110 -3.00 -16.08 1.05
N GLU A 111 -1.94 -16.82 1.37
CA GLU A 111 -1.77 -17.35 2.72
C GLU A 111 -1.62 -16.20 3.72
N TRP A 112 -2.40 -16.25 4.80
CA TRP A 112 -2.37 -15.24 5.85
C TRP A 112 -2.60 -15.90 7.20
N LYS A 113 -1.79 -15.51 8.19
CA LYS A 113 -1.89 -15.98 9.57
C LYS A 113 -2.01 -14.78 10.50
N GLY A 114 -2.92 -14.86 11.48
CA GLY A 114 -3.06 -13.83 12.51
C GLY A 114 -2.02 -13.93 13.62
N GLY A 115 -2.20 -13.08 14.63
CA GLY A 115 -1.40 -13.06 15.86
C GLY A 115 -0.63 -11.76 16.08
N ARG A 116 -0.64 -10.82 15.12
CA ARG A 116 0.09 -9.54 15.21
C ARG A 116 -0.46 -8.73 16.38
N THR A 117 0.40 -7.96 17.04
CA THR A 117 0.01 -7.06 18.11
C THR A 117 0.02 -5.61 17.64
N ASP A 118 -0.68 -4.77 18.40
CA ASP A 118 -0.62 -3.32 18.22
C ASP A 118 0.42 -2.78 19.21
N PHE A 119 1.25 -1.82 18.78
CA PHE A 119 2.13 -1.12 19.71
C PHE A 119 1.32 -0.32 20.73
N VAL A 120 1.90 -0.13 21.91
CA VAL A 120 1.30 0.69 22.97
C VAL A 120 1.66 2.17 22.83
N ASP A 121 2.82 2.47 22.27
CA ASP A 121 3.35 3.80 22.01
C ASP A 121 4.17 3.84 20.70
N ASP A 122 4.82 4.97 20.42
CA ASP A 122 5.59 5.23 19.22
C ASP A 122 7.09 4.87 19.33
N SER A 123 7.53 4.26 20.44
CA SER A 123 8.96 3.99 20.71
C SER A 123 9.63 3.00 19.74
N LYS A 124 8.83 2.22 19.00
CA LYS A 124 9.29 1.17 18.08
C LYS A 124 9.05 1.52 16.61
N LEU A 125 8.61 2.74 16.32
CA LEU A 125 8.31 3.14 14.96
C LEU A 125 9.60 3.36 14.17
N PRO A 126 9.66 2.83 12.92
CA PRO A 126 10.83 3.02 12.09
C PRO A 126 10.98 4.48 11.65
N PRO A 127 12.19 4.91 11.24
CA PRO A 127 12.36 6.22 10.63
C PRO A 127 11.59 6.32 9.30
N ARG A 128 11.20 7.55 8.95
CA ARG A 128 10.56 7.88 7.66
C ARG A 128 11.50 7.60 6.48
N GLY A 129 10.92 7.51 5.28
CA GLY A 129 11.67 7.37 4.03
C GLY A 129 12.06 5.92 3.69
N ARG A 130 11.45 4.93 4.36
CA ARG A 130 11.67 3.51 4.08
C ARG A 130 10.79 2.95 2.95
N LEU A 131 9.82 3.72 2.47
CA LEU A 131 8.92 3.35 1.38
C LEU A 131 9.46 3.81 0.01
N PRO A 132 9.11 3.13 -1.10
CA PRO A 132 9.58 3.50 -2.42
C PRO A 132 9.03 4.86 -2.89
N ASP A 133 9.86 5.63 -3.62
CA ASP A 133 9.49 6.89 -4.26
C ASP A 133 9.20 6.58 -5.74
N GLY A 134 7.95 6.79 -6.15
CA GLY A 134 7.50 6.51 -7.52
C GLY A 134 8.22 7.31 -8.60
N ALA A 135 8.93 8.39 -8.23
CA ALA A 135 9.71 9.22 -9.15
C ALA A 135 11.09 8.63 -9.51
N GLN A 136 11.50 7.52 -8.91
CA GLN A 136 12.85 6.96 -9.04
C GLN A 136 12.96 5.81 -10.04
N GLY A 137 14.18 5.33 -10.26
CA GLY A 137 14.50 4.24 -11.19
C GLY A 137 14.69 2.87 -10.52
N SER A 138 15.22 1.91 -11.29
CA SER A 138 15.43 0.52 -10.86
C SER A 138 16.41 0.36 -9.70
N ASP A 139 17.45 1.20 -9.61
CA ASP A 139 18.41 1.16 -8.50
C ASP A 139 17.74 1.52 -7.17
N HIS A 140 16.83 2.49 -7.17
CA HIS A 140 16.02 2.82 -5.99
C HIS A 140 15.10 1.68 -5.58
N LEU A 141 14.44 1.03 -6.56
CA LEU A 141 13.61 -0.13 -6.28
C LEU A 141 14.44 -1.25 -5.63
N ARG A 142 15.61 -1.58 -6.15
CA ARG A 142 16.50 -2.57 -5.52
C ARG A 142 16.95 -2.13 -4.13
N TRP A 143 17.35 -0.88 -3.97
CA TRP A 143 17.79 -0.35 -2.67
C TRP A 143 16.71 -0.52 -1.58
N ILE A 144 15.47 -0.16 -1.89
CA ILE A 144 14.34 -0.31 -0.95
C ILE A 144 14.01 -1.78 -0.70
N PHE A 145 13.82 -2.57 -1.75
CA PHE A 145 13.25 -3.90 -1.63
C PHE A 145 14.28 -4.96 -1.19
N TYR A 146 15.56 -4.81 -1.54
CA TYR A 146 16.60 -5.72 -1.08
C TYR A 146 16.82 -5.57 0.43
N ARG A 147 16.67 -4.36 0.99
CA ARG A 147 16.65 -4.13 2.45
C ARG A 147 15.56 -4.94 3.15
N MET A 148 14.44 -5.18 2.47
CA MET A 148 13.32 -5.97 2.97
C MET A 148 13.49 -7.49 2.74
N GLY A 149 14.57 -7.90 2.05
CA GLY A 149 14.81 -9.30 1.70
C GLY A 149 14.10 -9.78 0.43
N PHE A 150 13.65 -8.87 -0.44
CA PHE A 150 13.09 -9.24 -1.75
C PHE A 150 14.16 -9.30 -2.85
N ASN A 151 13.93 -10.12 -3.87
CA ASN A 151 14.74 -10.19 -5.08
C ASN A 151 14.06 -9.50 -6.28
N ASP A 152 14.74 -9.45 -7.44
CA ASP A 152 14.23 -8.77 -8.64
C ASP A 152 12.87 -9.29 -9.14
N GLN A 153 12.63 -10.60 -9.08
CA GLN A 153 11.36 -11.21 -9.47
C GLN A 153 10.23 -10.80 -8.54
N GLU A 154 10.51 -10.77 -7.24
CA GLU A 154 9.55 -10.41 -6.20
C GLU A 154 9.18 -8.93 -6.26
N ILE A 155 10.14 -8.05 -6.55
CA ILE A 155 9.89 -6.63 -6.83
C ILE A 155 8.89 -6.49 -7.96
N VAL A 156 9.17 -7.11 -9.11
CA VAL A 156 8.31 -7.01 -10.28
C VAL A 156 6.93 -7.60 -9.98
N ALA A 157 6.84 -8.72 -9.27
CA ALA A 157 5.56 -9.32 -8.88
C ALA A 157 4.73 -8.33 -8.04
N LEU A 158 5.31 -7.74 -6.99
CA LEU A 158 4.62 -6.78 -6.13
C LEU A 158 4.17 -5.52 -6.87
N SER A 159 4.96 -5.03 -7.84
CA SER A 159 4.55 -3.92 -8.71
C SER A 159 3.26 -4.20 -9.49
N GLY A 160 2.91 -5.47 -9.72
CA GLY A 160 1.66 -5.85 -10.36
C GLY A 160 0.40 -5.42 -9.59
N ALA A 161 0.53 -5.09 -8.30
CA ALA A 161 -0.57 -4.49 -7.53
C ALA A 161 -1.01 -3.12 -8.08
N HIS A 162 -0.17 -2.42 -8.85
CA HIS A 162 -0.56 -1.21 -9.58
C HIS A 162 -1.61 -1.47 -10.67
N ASN A 163 -1.99 -2.72 -10.94
CA ASN A 163 -3.24 -3.02 -11.64
C ASN A 163 -4.49 -2.50 -10.87
N LEU A 164 -4.37 -2.16 -9.59
CA LEU A 164 -5.46 -1.69 -8.75
C LEU A 164 -5.35 -0.20 -8.43
N GLY A 165 -6.50 0.47 -8.41
CA GLY A 165 -6.63 1.85 -7.97
C GLY A 165 -6.00 2.87 -8.92
N ARG A 166 -5.60 4.00 -8.33
CA ARG A 166 -5.10 5.18 -9.02
C ARG A 166 -4.22 6.03 -8.10
N CYS A 167 -3.42 6.90 -8.70
CA CYS A 167 -2.72 7.97 -8.02
C CYS A 167 -3.60 9.22 -7.90
N HIS A 168 -3.35 10.02 -6.87
CA HIS A 168 -4.00 11.31 -6.64
C HIS A 168 -2.96 12.39 -6.35
N SER A 169 -3.13 13.54 -7.01
CA SER A 169 -2.18 14.66 -6.99
C SER A 169 -2.06 15.33 -5.62
N ASP A 170 -3.10 15.30 -4.81
CA ASP A 170 -3.14 15.79 -3.42
C ASP A 170 -2.50 14.81 -2.42
N ARG A 171 -2.23 13.57 -2.82
CA ARG A 171 -1.60 12.54 -1.98
C ARG A 171 -0.15 12.32 -2.39
N SER A 172 0.04 11.72 -3.56
CA SER A 172 1.35 11.30 -4.06
C SER A 172 2.03 12.33 -4.97
N GLY A 173 1.27 13.34 -5.43
CA GLY A 173 1.70 14.26 -6.48
C GLY A 173 1.53 13.70 -7.90
N PHE A 174 1.32 12.40 -8.08
CA PHE A 174 0.95 11.76 -9.34
C PHE A 174 -0.57 11.68 -9.51
N GLU A 175 -1.07 11.52 -10.72
CA GLU A 175 -2.52 11.56 -10.99
C GLU A 175 -2.94 10.51 -12.02
N GLY A 176 -4.04 9.79 -11.75
CA GLY A 176 -4.68 8.88 -12.72
C GLY A 176 -4.50 7.40 -12.43
N ALA A 177 -5.21 6.56 -13.19
CA ALA A 177 -5.21 5.11 -13.05
C ALA A 177 -4.18 4.45 -13.98
N TRP A 178 -3.64 3.30 -13.57
CA TRP A 178 -2.73 2.49 -14.39
C TRP A 178 -3.45 1.67 -15.47
N VAL A 179 -4.71 1.30 -15.22
CA VAL A 179 -5.52 0.44 -16.08
C VAL A 179 -6.98 0.95 -16.13
N ASN A 180 -7.73 0.56 -17.17
CA ASN A 180 -9.12 1.00 -17.34
C ASN A 180 -10.08 0.45 -16.29
N ASN A 181 -9.80 -0.72 -15.69
CA ASN A 181 -10.63 -1.32 -14.65
C ASN A 181 -9.85 -1.51 -13.33
N PRO A 182 -9.66 -0.43 -12.56
CA PRO A 182 -8.78 -0.41 -11.40
C PRO A 182 -9.34 -1.14 -10.17
N THR A 183 -10.52 -1.77 -10.26
CA THR A 183 -11.14 -2.56 -9.18
C THR A 183 -11.16 -4.06 -9.47
N ARG A 184 -10.48 -4.50 -10.54
CA ARG A 184 -10.34 -5.91 -10.90
C ARG A 184 -8.87 -6.30 -11.00
N PHE A 185 -8.42 -7.21 -10.13
CA PHE A 185 -7.06 -7.74 -10.15
C PHE A 185 -6.81 -8.58 -11.41
N SER A 186 -5.79 -8.22 -12.18
CA SER A 186 -5.44 -8.85 -13.45
C SER A 186 -3.97 -8.60 -13.81
N ASN A 187 -3.49 -9.17 -14.91
CA ASN A 187 -2.17 -8.85 -15.46
C ASN A 187 -2.19 -7.71 -16.50
N GLN A 188 -3.30 -6.95 -16.59
CA GLN A 188 -3.47 -5.86 -17.55
C GLN A 188 -2.39 -4.77 -17.36
N TYR A 189 -1.97 -4.50 -16.12
CA TYR A 189 -0.85 -3.59 -15.84
C TYR A 189 0.39 -3.92 -16.69
N TYR A 190 0.88 -5.16 -16.69
CA TYR A 190 2.06 -5.53 -17.48
C TYR A 190 1.79 -5.52 -18.98
N ARG A 191 0.60 -5.95 -19.41
CA ARG A 191 0.22 -5.95 -20.84
C ARG A 191 0.24 -4.53 -21.40
N LEU A 192 -0.42 -3.59 -20.73
CA LEU A 192 -0.48 -2.19 -21.15
C LEU A 192 0.88 -1.51 -21.05
N LEU A 193 1.66 -1.81 -20.01
CA LEU A 193 3.01 -1.31 -19.83
C LEU A 193 3.92 -1.65 -21.04
N LEU A 194 3.72 -2.83 -21.66
CA LEU A 194 4.48 -3.25 -22.84
C LEU A 194 3.85 -2.83 -24.19
N SER A 195 2.52 -2.76 -24.28
CA SER A 195 1.83 -2.58 -25.57
C SER A 195 1.55 -1.12 -25.92
N LEU A 196 1.42 -0.24 -24.93
CA LEU A 196 1.09 1.17 -25.15
C LEU A 196 2.34 2.04 -25.38
N GLN A 197 2.16 3.13 -26.10
CA GLN A 197 3.18 4.16 -26.25
C GLN A 197 3.03 5.20 -25.13
N TRP A 198 4.02 5.22 -24.23
CA TRP A 198 4.04 6.08 -23.06
C TRP A 198 4.76 7.39 -23.35
N ARG A 199 4.08 8.52 -23.10
CA ARG A 199 4.66 9.87 -23.27
C ARG A 199 4.86 10.52 -21.92
N LYS A 200 6.01 11.16 -21.74
CA LYS A 200 6.29 11.93 -20.52
C LYS A 200 5.37 13.16 -20.47
N LYS A 201 4.69 13.36 -19.35
CA LYS A 201 3.81 14.50 -19.06
C LYS A 201 4.24 15.14 -17.75
N LYS A 202 4.42 16.45 -17.77
CA LYS A 202 4.62 17.27 -16.58
C LYS A 202 3.26 17.75 -16.07
N LEU A 203 2.90 17.38 -14.85
CA LEU A 203 1.69 17.81 -14.18
C LEU A 203 1.79 19.26 -13.71
N GLN A 204 0.65 19.86 -13.38
CA GLN A 204 0.56 21.25 -12.91
C GLN A 204 1.39 21.51 -11.64
N ASN A 205 1.46 20.52 -10.74
CA ASN A 205 2.28 20.59 -9.51
C ASN A 205 3.80 20.42 -9.75
N GLY A 206 4.20 20.21 -11.01
CA GLY A 206 5.59 20.04 -11.44
C GLY A 206 6.11 18.60 -11.43
N MET A 207 5.32 17.63 -10.95
CA MET A 207 5.66 16.21 -11.02
C MET A 207 5.66 15.72 -12.46
N GLU A 208 6.50 14.75 -12.77
CA GLU A 208 6.58 14.15 -14.09
C GLU A 208 6.16 12.69 -14.01
N GLN A 209 5.24 12.30 -14.89
CA GLN A 209 4.77 10.93 -15.05
C GLN A 209 4.69 10.56 -16.53
N PHE A 210 4.32 9.32 -16.82
CA PHE A 210 4.07 8.87 -18.17
C PHE A 210 2.57 8.70 -18.38
N VAL A 211 2.08 9.05 -19.56
CA VAL A 211 0.66 8.89 -19.92
C VAL A 211 0.49 8.24 -21.28
N ASN A 212 -0.66 7.61 -21.45
CA ASN A 212 -1.19 7.21 -22.73
C ASN A 212 -2.66 7.67 -22.79
N TYR A 213 -3.03 8.38 -23.86
CA TYR A 213 -4.39 8.83 -24.09
C TYR A 213 -4.99 8.02 -25.24
N ASP A 214 -6.15 7.44 -24.99
CA ASP A 214 -6.95 6.69 -25.96
C ASP A 214 -8.06 7.63 -26.48
N GLU A 215 -7.97 8.01 -27.76
CA GLU A 215 -8.90 8.95 -28.40
C GLU A 215 -10.30 8.35 -28.59
N ASP A 216 -10.42 7.03 -28.74
CA ASP A 216 -11.70 6.36 -29.00
C ASP A 216 -12.56 6.28 -27.72
N THR A 217 -11.90 6.13 -26.57
CA THR A 217 -12.56 6.02 -25.26
C THR A 217 -12.50 7.30 -24.43
N GLU A 218 -11.76 8.30 -24.89
CA GLU A 218 -11.44 9.54 -24.15
C GLU A 218 -10.84 9.27 -22.76
N THR A 219 -10.05 8.19 -22.64
CA THR A 219 -9.43 7.80 -21.36
C THR A 219 -7.93 8.08 -21.36
N GLU A 220 -7.43 8.61 -20.24
CA GLU A 220 -6.00 8.77 -19.98
C GLU A 220 -5.55 7.77 -18.92
N LEU A 221 -4.57 6.93 -19.26
CA LEU A 221 -3.87 6.07 -18.32
C LEU A 221 -2.52 6.65 -17.97
N MET A 222 -1.99 6.24 -16.82
CA MET A 222 -0.71 6.72 -16.33
C MET A 222 0.23 5.58 -15.91
N MET A 223 1.52 5.88 -15.91
CA MET A 223 2.57 5.07 -15.29
C MET A 223 3.56 5.97 -14.56
N LEU A 224 4.04 5.50 -13.40
CA LEU A 224 5.09 6.16 -12.63
C LEU A 224 6.45 5.97 -13.32
N PRO A 225 7.44 6.85 -13.06
CA PRO A 225 8.83 6.59 -13.41
C PRO A 225 9.34 5.21 -12.97
N THR A 226 8.98 4.76 -11.76
CA THR A 226 9.32 3.41 -11.28
C THR A 226 8.66 2.29 -12.11
N ASP A 227 7.44 2.49 -12.62
CA ASP A 227 6.75 1.51 -13.47
C ASP A 227 7.50 1.37 -14.80
N LEU A 228 7.87 2.49 -15.43
CA LEU A 228 8.65 2.48 -16.67
C LEU A 228 10.05 1.87 -16.46
N ALA A 229 10.66 2.09 -15.30
CA ALA A 229 11.96 1.50 -14.96
C ALA A 229 11.94 -0.05 -15.03
N LEU A 230 10.80 -0.70 -14.77
CA LEU A 230 10.65 -2.15 -14.89
C LEU A 230 10.85 -2.65 -16.32
N THR A 231 10.58 -1.81 -17.33
CA THR A 231 10.76 -2.17 -18.76
C THR A 231 12.13 -1.78 -19.31
N GLN A 232 12.86 -0.90 -18.60
CA GLN A 232 14.17 -0.39 -19.00
C GLN A 232 15.30 -1.25 -18.46
N ASP A 233 15.14 -1.80 -17.25
CA ASP A 233 16.08 -2.75 -16.66
C ASP A 233 15.90 -4.16 -17.25
N LYS A 234 16.99 -4.78 -17.71
CA LYS A 234 16.93 -6.09 -18.39
C LYS A 234 16.39 -7.22 -17.51
N LYS A 235 16.72 -7.24 -16.22
CA LYS A 235 16.28 -8.31 -15.29
C LYS A 235 14.82 -8.12 -14.93
N PHE A 236 14.39 -6.88 -14.69
CA PHE A 236 12.97 -6.60 -14.46
C PHE A 236 12.13 -6.88 -15.70
N LYS A 237 12.58 -6.42 -16.89
CA LYS A 237 11.85 -6.59 -18.15
C LYS A 237 11.57 -8.06 -18.46
N HIS A 238 12.49 -8.97 -18.12
CA HIS A 238 12.26 -10.40 -18.26
C HIS A 238 10.99 -10.86 -17.51
N TRP A 239 10.83 -10.44 -16.26
CA TRP A 239 9.66 -10.79 -15.45
C TRP A 239 8.39 -10.04 -15.87
N VAL A 240 8.51 -8.77 -16.28
CA VAL A 240 7.39 -8.00 -16.85
C VAL A 240 6.81 -8.73 -18.07
N GLY A 241 7.66 -9.17 -19.00
CA GLY A 241 7.23 -9.96 -20.16
C GLY A 241 6.54 -11.25 -19.75
N LYS A 242 7.15 -11.99 -18.82
CA LYS A 242 6.59 -13.25 -18.32
C LYS A 242 5.20 -13.09 -17.73
N TYR A 243 4.97 -12.06 -16.91
CA TYR A 243 3.67 -11.81 -16.29
C TYR A 243 2.64 -11.20 -17.26
N ALA A 244 3.09 -10.47 -18.28
CA ALA A 244 2.20 -10.03 -19.36
C ALA A 244 1.65 -11.21 -20.18
N ASP A 245 2.49 -12.20 -20.45
CA ASP A 245 2.15 -13.39 -21.25
C ASP A 245 1.40 -14.45 -20.44
N ASP A 246 1.73 -14.63 -19.15
CA ASP A 246 1.22 -15.68 -18.28
C ASP A 246 0.63 -15.10 -16.98
N LYS A 247 -0.69 -14.91 -16.99
CA LYS A 247 -1.46 -14.37 -15.85
C LYS A 247 -1.43 -15.34 -14.66
N GLU A 248 -1.49 -16.64 -14.92
CA GLU A 248 -1.50 -17.70 -13.93
C GLU A 248 -0.18 -17.74 -13.17
N LYS A 249 0.96 -17.62 -13.90
CA LYS A 249 2.28 -17.47 -13.28
C LYS A 249 2.38 -16.21 -12.42
N PHE A 250 1.87 -15.08 -12.92
CA PHE A 250 1.80 -13.84 -12.15
C PHE A 250 1.03 -14.04 -10.84
N PHE A 251 -0.15 -14.65 -10.91
CA PHE A 251 -1.00 -14.88 -9.73
C PHE A 251 -0.34 -15.82 -8.72
N GLU A 252 0.30 -16.88 -9.20
CA GLU A 252 1.05 -17.81 -8.35
C GLU A 252 2.19 -17.11 -7.60
N ASP A 253 2.99 -16.31 -8.30
CA ASP A 253 4.12 -15.60 -7.70
C ASP A 253 3.64 -14.47 -6.79
N PHE A 254 2.69 -13.65 -7.25
CA PHE A 254 2.12 -12.55 -6.46
C PHE A 254 1.55 -13.06 -5.14
N SER A 255 0.85 -14.19 -5.15
CA SER A 255 0.32 -14.80 -3.93
C SER A 255 1.41 -15.08 -2.90
N LYS A 256 2.48 -15.77 -3.31
CA LYS A 256 3.60 -16.11 -2.43
C LYS A 256 4.34 -14.87 -1.93
N VAL A 257 4.57 -13.89 -2.81
CA VAL A 257 5.33 -12.70 -2.48
C VAL A 257 4.53 -11.74 -1.60
N PHE A 258 3.23 -11.58 -1.83
CA PHE A 258 2.36 -10.78 -0.96
C PHE A 258 2.16 -11.46 0.40
N ALA A 259 2.09 -12.80 0.46
CA ALA A 259 2.11 -13.54 1.72
C ALA A 259 3.41 -13.27 2.50
N LYS A 260 4.57 -13.34 1.83
CA LYS A 260 5.87 -12.97 2.42
C LYS A 260 5.89 -11.53 2.93
N LEU A 261 5.38 -10.58 2.14
CA LEU A 261 5.30 -9.17 2.50
C LEU A 261 4.56 -8.95 3.81
N VAL A 262 3.33 -9.46 3.93
CA VAL A 262 2.51 -9.24 5.12
C VAL A 262 3.02 -9.99 6.35
N GLU A 263 4.05 -10.82 6.18
CA GLU A 263 4.74 -11.57 7.23
C GLU A 263 6.10 -10.96 7.61
N LEU A 264 6.52 -9.87 6.97
CA LEU A 264 7.76 -9.19 7.31
C LEU A 264 7.74 -8.65 8.75
N GLY A 265 8.83 -8.89 9.48
CA GLY A 265 8.96 -8.55 10.91
C GLY A 265 8.20 -9.49 11.84
N ILE A 266 7.62 -10.60 11.35
CA ILE A 266 6.94 -11.60 12.16
C ILE A 266 7.83 -12.82 12.37
N GLN A 267 8.01 -13.22 13.63
CA GLN A 267 8.68 -14.44 14.04
C GLN A 267 7.65 -15.44 14.57
N ARG A 268 7.76 -16.71 14.17
CA ARG A 268 6.84 -17.77 14.61
C ARG A 268 7.59 -18.99 15.16
N ASP A 269 6.96 -19.69 16.09
CA ASP A 269 7.36 -21.04 16.51
C ASP A 269 6.92 -22.12 15.50
N ASP A 270 7.29 -23.38 15.77
CA ASP A 270 6.94 -24.54 14.94
C ASP A 270 5.42 -24.80 14.86
N GLU A 271 4.65 -24.29 15.82
CA GLU A 271 3.19 -24.37 15.86
C GLU A 271 2.52 -23.22 15.09
N GLY A 272 3.30 -22.25 14.62
CA GLY A 272 2.84 -21.07 13.89
C GLY A 272 2.35 -19.92 14.78
N ASN A 273 2.58 -19.99 16.09
CA ASN A 273 2.28 -18.89 17.00
C ASN A 273 3.36 -17.80 16.89
N ILE A 274 2.97 -16.53 17.01
CA ILE A 274 3.92 -15.42 16.92
C ILE A 274 4.74 -15.33 18.22
N THR A 275 6.06 -15.25 18.08
CA THR A 275 7.04 -15.23 19.18
C THR A 275 7.80 -13.90 19.32
N ASN A 276 7.47 -12.88 18.52
CA ASN A 276 8.07 -11.55 18.65
C ASN A 276 8.00 -11.07 20.11
N SER A 277 9.13 -10.62 20.69
CA SER A 277 9.21 -10.14 22.08
C SER A 277 8.26 -8.99 22.40
N ASP A 278 7.85 -8.26 21.36
CA ASP A 278 6.86 -7.20 21.43
C ASP A 278 5.48 -7.71 21.83
N ASN A 279 5.19 -8.99 21.56
CA ASN A 279 3.95 -9.66 21.98
C ASN A 279 4.00 -10.11 23.44
N GLU A 280 5.19 -10.38 23.99
CA GLU A 280 5.36 -10.84 25.38
C GLU A 280 5.29 -9.69 26.39
N ARG A 281 5.74 -8.48 26.01
CA ARG A 281 5.73 -7.28 26.88
C ARG A 281 4.73 -6.21 26.47
N GLY A 282 4.33 -6.17 25.20
CA GLY A 282 3.50 -5.10 24.64
C GLY A 282 2.02 -5.26 24.91
N GLY A 283 1.51 -6.49 25.03
CA GLY A 283 0.08 -6.76 25.26
C GLY A 283 -0.84 -6.20 24.17
N TYR A 284 -2.02 -6.81 23.98
CA TYR A 284 -3.07 -6.16 23.22
C TYR A 284 -3.68 -5.04 24.08
N HIS A 285 -3.37 -3.78 23.76
CA HIS A 285 -4.08 -2.63 24.31
C HIS A 285 -4.96 -2.01 23.24
N ALA A 286 -6.25 -1.88 23.54
CA ALA A 286 -7.17 -1.15 22.66
C ALA A 286 -6.63 0.27 22.46
N ALA A 287 -6.36 0.64 21.21
CA ALA A 287 -5.84 1.94 20.87
C ALA A 287 -6.77 3.06 21.40
N PRO A 288 -6.23 4.24 21.77
CA PRO A 288 -7.07 5.41 21.98
C PRO A 288 -7.83 5.72 20.69
N LYS A 289 -9.16 5.78 20.80
CA LYS A 289 -10.08 6.06 19.69
C LYS A 289 -9.72 7.39 19.03
N LYS A 290 -9.26 7.39 17.77
CA LYS A 290 -9.20 8.62 16.95
C LYS A 290 -10.62 9.03 16.55
N LYS A 291 -10.80 10.33 16.23
CA LYS A 291 -12.13 10.89 15.90
C LYS A 291 -12.79 10.09 14.76
N ASP A 292 -14.11 9.87 14.88
CA ASP A 292 -14.94 9.12 13.93
C ASP A 292 -15.12 9.80 12.56
N THR A 293 -14.47 10.96 12.36
CA THR A 293 -14.55 11.75 11.15
C THR A 293 -13.17 11.79 10.50
N PRO A 294 -13.04 11.45 9.20
CA PRO A 294 -11.90 11.91 8.41
C PRO A 294 -11.79 13.42 8.62
N GLY A 295 -10.59 13.93 8.93
CA GLY A 295 -10.39 15.36 8.88
C GLY A 295 -10.71 15.81 7.46
N SER A 296 -11.75 16.62 7.28
CA SER A 296 -11.78 17.49 6.10
C SER A 296 -10.54 18.39 6.20
N PRO A 297 -9.86 18.72 5.09
CA PRO A 297 -8.96 19.85 5.13
C PRO A 297 -9.75 21.00 5.72
N ALA A 298 -9.22 21.61 6.78
CA ALA A 298 -9.87 22.77 7.35
C ALA A 298 -10.08 23.76 6.21
N LYS A 299 -11.34 24.13 5.94
CA LYS A 299 -11.59 25.35 5.17
C LYS A 299 -10.93 26.45 6.00
N SER A 300 -9.78 26.93 5.54
CA SER A 300 -9.23 28.19 6.02
C SER A 300 -10.36 29.21 5.89
N THR A 301 -10.78 29.78 7.01
CA THR A 301 -11.77 30.87 7.04
C THR A 301 -11.15 32.22 6.71
N ASP A 302 -9.92 32.23 6.18
CA ASP A 302 -9.29 33.42 5.64
C ASP A 302 -9.05 33.23 4.14
N ASP A 303 -9.71 34.08 3.33
CA ASP A 303 -9.63 34.18 1.86
C ASP A 303 -8.24 34.61 1.34
N LYS A 304 -7.16 34.30 2.06
CA LYS A 304 -5.78 34.53 1.64
C LYS A 304 -4.93 33.38 2.18
N VAL A 305 -4.29 32.66 1.24
CA VAL A 305 -3.39 31.51 1.40
C VAL A 305 -4.09 30.15 1.21
N ASP A 306 -4.01 29.66 -0.04
CA ASP A 306 -4.13 28.24 -0.39
C ASP A 306 -3.03 27.45 0.33
N VAL A 307 -3.28 26.97 1.54
CA VAL A 307 -2.41 25.99 2.20
C VAL A 307 -2.79 24.60 1.70
N ASN A 308 -2.21 24.23 0.56
CA ASN A 308 -2.13 22.85 0.12
C ASN A 308 -1.29 22.08 1.15
N GLU A 309 -1.85 21.05 1.79
CA GLU A 309 -1.12 20.17 2.74
C GLU A 309 0.17 19.60 2.14
N ALA A 310 0.30 19.56 0.80
CA ALA A 310 1.50 19.14 0.09
C ALA A 310 2.64 20.16 0.05
N GLU A 311 2.42 21.44 0.36
CA GLU A 311 3.44 22.49 0.18
C GLU A 311 4.56 22.43 1.24
N PRO A 312 4.28 22.29 2.54
CA PRO A 312 5.32 22.04 3.55
C PRO A 312 6.05 20.71 3.28
N LEU A 313 5.32 19.70 2.80
CA LEU A 313 5.82 18.36 2.52
C LEU A 313 6.76 18.33 1.29
N LYS A 314 6.53 19.19 0.30
CA LYS A 314 7.41 19.37 -0.86
C LYS A 314 8.76 19.94 -0.45
N GLU A 315 8.79 20.85 0.51
CA GLU A 315 10.01 21.44 1.03
C GLU A 315 10.79 20.48 1.95
N GLU A 316 10.11 19.65 2.75
CA GLU A 316 10.77 18.58 3.50
C GLU A 316 11.36 17.50 2.58
N ASN A 317 10.64 17.10 1.54
CA ASN A 317 11.12 16.14 0.54
C ASN A 317 12.31 16.67 -0.26
N LYS A 318 12.33 17.97 -0.62
CA LYS A 318 13.53 18.61 -1.21
C LYS A 318 14.73 18.56 -0.27
N LYS A 319 14.53 18.84 1.03
CA LYS A 319 15.60 18.81 2.05
C LYS A 319 16.14 17.40 2.28
N PHE A 320 15.29 16.38 2.20
CA PHE A 320 15.70 14.98 2.31
C PHE A 320 16.43 14.51 1.03
N LYS A 321 15.91 14.84 -0.16
CA LYS A 321 16.57 14.55 -1.45
C LYS A 321 17.93 15.23 -1.62
N ALA A 322 18.18 16.35 -0.94
CA ALA A 322 19.48 17.00 -0.93
C ALA A 322 20.52 16.33 -0.01
N LYS A 323 20.12 15.32 0.78
CA LYS A 323 20.98 14.58 1.73
C LYS A 323 21.29 13.14 1.30
N LEU A 324 20.60 12.64 0.28
CA LEU A 324 20.91 11.38 -0.42
C LEU A 324 21.78 11.70 -1.63
#